data_AF-A0A921NXK7-F1
#
_entry.id   AF-A0A921NXK7-F1
#
_cell.length_a   1.000
_cell.length_b   1.000
_cell.length_c   1.000
_cell.angle_alpha   90.00
_cell.angle_beta   90.00
_cell.angle_gamma   90.00
#
_symmetry.space_group_name_H-M   'P 1'
#
loop_
_entity.id
_entity.type
_entity.pdbx_description
1 polymer ?
#
loop_
_entity_poly.entity_id
_entity_poly.type
_entity_poly.pdbx_seq_one_letter_code
_entity_poly.pdbx_strand_id
1 'polypeptide(L)'
;MKISKAPLSIAGLATGMLLSASAASAITAAPSTVNVFTVEAQAHSYNGRNSRAGHGPGLATGIMLSFGDAFSVDADPSDDWFLGNPNHRPSFRTNADGAFHNYGSYTDDGLTASFGSLVGMIGDGPVFEIGSAFSSFADRAGELRLFMWDSNFEDNNGEIVASIEAPAPVPLPAAGFMLLAGLGGLGALRLRKTVRS
;
A
#
# COMPACT_ATOMS: atom_id res chain seq x y z
N MET A 1 -73.83 11.21 14.87
CA MET A 1 -73.79 12.18 13.76
C MET A 1 -73.18 11.48 12.55
N LYS A 2 -73.99 11.24 11.51
CA LYS A 2 -73.63 10.66 10.20
C LYS A 2 -72.97 11.73 9.33
N ILE A 3 -71.80 11.51 8.72
CA ILE A 3 -71.32 12.13 7.46
C ILE A 3 -70.22 11.19 6.87
N SER A 4 -70.55 10.27 5.96
CA SER A 4 -70.55 10.31 4.47
C SER A 4 -69.23 9.90 3.81
N LYS A 5 -69.34 8.89 2.92
CA LYS A 5 -68.34 8.41 1.96
C LYS A 5 -67.86 9.49 0.99
N ALA A 6 -66.61 9.38 0.54
CA ALA A 6 -66.20 9.71 -0.83
C ALA A 6 -65.20 8.64 -1.32
N PRO A 7 -65.33 8.12 -2.56
CA PRO A 7 -64.37 7.19 -3.15
C PRO A 7 -63.28 7.98 -3.89
N LEU A 8 -62.00 7.69 -3.61
CA LEU A 8 -60.89 8.20 -4.42
C LEU A 8 -60.40 7.10 -5.35
N SER A 9 -60.83 7.19 -6.61
CA SER A 9 -60.24 6.48 -7.74
C SER A 9 -59.00 7.25 -8.18
N ILE A 10 -57.83 6.62 -8.13
CA ILE A 10 -56.62 7.14 -8.76
C ILE A 10 -56.07 6.07 -9.71
N ALA A 11 -56.16 6.47 -10.99
CA ALA A 11 -55.53 6.01 -12.20
C ALA A 11 -54.32 5.06 -12.06
N GLY A 12 -54.33 4.05 -12.93
CA GLY A 12 -53.26 3.09 -13.12
C GLY A 12 -51.92 3.75 -13.42
N LEU A 13 -50.91 3.36 -12.63
CA LEU A 13 -49.52 3.65 -12.90
C LEU A 13 -49.00 2.58 -13.87
N ALA A 14 -48.74 2.98 -15.12
CA ALA A 14 -48.10 2.14 -16.10
C ALA A 14 -46.66 1.83 -15.64
N THR A 15 -46.43 0.58 -15.23
CA THR A 15 -45.12 0.02 -14.92
C THR A 15 -44.27 -0.01 -16.19
N GLY A 16 -43.58 1.10 -16.48
CA GLY A 16 -42.52 1.16 -17.46
C GLY A 16 -41.30 0.41 -16.94
N MET A 17 -41.19 -0.87 -17.27
CA MET A 17 -40.03 -1.70 -16.98
C MET A 17 -38.89 -1.28 -17.92
N LEU A 18 -38.10 -0.29 -17.50
CA LEU A 18 -36.80 0.03 -18.09
C LEU A 18 -35.84 -1.13 -17.79
N LEU A 19 -35.60 -1.99 -18.78
CA LEU A 19 -34.44 -2.88 -18.77
C LEU A 19 -33.18 -2.02 -18.90
N SER A 20 -32.57 -1.65 -17.77
CA SER A 20 -31.19 -1.19 -17.74
C SER A 20 -30.29 -2.39 -18.00
N ALA A 21 -29.74 -2.47 -19.21
CA ALA A 21 -28.66 -3.40 -19.53
C ALA A 21 -27.40 -2.95 -18.77
N SER A 22 -27.19 -3.51 -17.57
CA SER A 22 -25.93 -3.38 -16.85
C SER A 22 -24.89 -4.23 -17.59
N ALA A 23 -24.00 -3.55 -18.33
CA ALA A 23 -22.78 -4.16 -18.82
C ALA A 23 -21.92 -4.57 -17.62
N ALA A 24 -22.00 -5.85 -17.24
CA ALA A 24 -21.10 -6.46 -16.28
C ALA A 24 -19.71 -6.52 -16.94
N SER A 25 -18.94 -5.44 -16.79
CA SER A 25 -17.50 -5.49 -17.05
C SER A 25 -16.91 -6.42 -16.01
N ALA A 26 -16.42 -7.58 -16.43
CA ALA A 26 -15.68 -8.48 -15.57
C ALA A 26 -14.42 -7.75 -15.11
N ILE A 27 -14.45 -7.22 -13.88
CA ILE A 27 -13.26 -6.72 -13.19
C ILE A 27 -12.42 -7.98 -12.93
N THR A 28 -11.52 -8.28 -13.85
CA THR A 28 -10.55 -9.35 -13.65
C THR A 28 -9.53 -8.77 -12.70
N ALA A 29 -9.44 -9.34 -11.48
CA ALA A 29 -8.44 -8.91 -10.51
C ALA A 29 -7.04 -8.97 -11.17
N ALA A 30 -6.27 -7.90 -11.03
CA ALA A 30 -4.88 -7.91 -11.48
C ALA A 30 -4.14 -9.03 -10.74
N PRO A 31 -3.17 -9.70 -11.39
CA PRO A 31 -2.32 -10.66 -10.69
C PRO A 31 -1.62 -9.96 -9.51
N SER A 32 -1.53 -10.63 -8.36
CA SER A 32 -0.73 -10.20 -7.23
C SER A 32 0.59 -10.98 -7.17
N THR A 33 1.58 -10.38 -6.54
CA THR A 33 2.86 -11.02 -6.20
C THR A 33 3.12 -10.90 -4.72
N VAL A 34 3.61 -11.98 -4.10
CA VAL A 34 4.09 -11.99 -2.73
C VAL A 34 5.60 -11.82 -2.74
N ASN A 35 6.09 -10.80 -2.03
CA ASN A 35 7.51 -10.54 -1.82
C ASN A 35 7.83 -10.62 -0.33
N VAL A 36 8.99 -11.17 0.02
CA VAL A 36 9.41 -11.34 1.43
C VAL A 36 10.61 -10.45 1.70
N PHE A 37 10.55 -9.74 2.82
CA PHE A 37 11.51 -8.72 3.22
C PHE A 37 11.94 -8.93 4.67
N THR A 38 13.23 -8.71 4.94
CA THR A 38 13.78 -8.66 6.30
C THR A 38 13.87 -7.21 6.74
N VAL A 39 13.12 -6.83 7.77
CA VAL A 39 13.12 -5.50 8.36
C VAL A 39 14.01 -5.50 9.60
N GLU A 40 15.27 -5.12 9.42
CA GLU A 40 16.22 -4.93 10.52
C GLU A 40 15.83 -3.74 11.41
N ALA A 41 15.77 -3.96 12.73
CA ALA A 41 15.36 -2.97 13.72
C ALA A 41 16.26 -1.72 13.69
N GLN A 42 17.58 -1.91 13.73
CA GLN A 42 18.55 -0.81 13.76
C GLN A 42 18.58 -0.02 12.45
N ALA A 43 18.64 -0.74 11.32
CA ALA A 43 18.83 -0.14 10.00
C ALA A 43 17.54 0.49 9.43
N HIS A 44 16.37 0.01 9.86
CA HIS A 44 15.06 0.43 9.34
C HIS A 44 14.14 1.01 10.41
N SER A 45 14.66 1.53 11.51
CA SER A 45 13.82 2.30 12.44
C SER A 45 13.37 3.63 11.81
N TYR A 46 12.15 4.01 12.13
CA TYR A 46 11.64 5.37 11.92
C TYR A 46 12.40 6.34 12.83
N ASN A 47 12.57 7.60 12.40
CA ASN A 47 13.19 8.65 13.22
C ASN A 47 12.75 10.05 12.74
N GLY A 48 11.45 10.19 12.46
CA GLY A 48 10.87 11.41 11.90
C GLY A 48 11.19 11.68 10.43
N ARG A 49 10.43 12.59 9.82
CA ARG A 49 10.60 12.98 8.40
C ARG A 49 11.92 13.69 8.10
N ASN A 50 12.55 14.29 9.11
CA ASN A 50 13.75 15.11 8.93
C ASN A 50 15.00 14.28 9.21
N SER A 51 15.38 13.47 8.23
CA SER A 51 16.65 12.76 8.20
C SER A 51 17.82 13.73 8.36
N ARG A 52 18.26 14.01 9.59
CA ARG A 52 19.63 14.50 9.82
C ARG A 52 20.60 13.37 9.45
N ALA A 53 21.81 13.71 9.04
CA ALA A 53 22.73 12.74 8.46
C ALA A 53 23.05 11.60 9.47
N GLY A 54 22.78 10.35 9.09
CA GLY A 54 23.07 9.15 9.90
C GLY A 54 21.91 8.20 10.19
N HIS A 55 20.72 8.39 9.59
CA HIS A 55 19.49 7.68 9.95
C HIS A 55 19.04 6.66 8.89
N GLY A 56 18.33 5.61 9.34
CA GLY A 56 17.77 4.58 8.48
C GLY A 56 16.64 5.11 7.59
N PRO A 57 16.67 4.93 6.26
CA PRO A 57 15.66 5.47 5.34
C PRO A 57 14.31 4.70 5.36
N GLY A 58 14.15 3.75 6.28
CA GLY A 58 13.23 2.62 6.17
C GLY A 58 13.70 1.61 5.13
N LEU A 59 13.13 0.42 5.16
CA LEU A 59 13.38 -0.58 4.14
C LEU A 59 12.66 -0.19 2.84
N ALA A 60 13.43 0.11 1.81
CA ALA A 60 12.94 0.31 0.44
C ALA A 60 12.53 -1.04 -0.17
N THR A 61 11.22 -1.27 -0.33
CA THR A 61 10.71 -2.56 -0.82
C THR A 61 10.77 -2.69 -2.35
N GLY A 62 10.91 -1.58 -3.07
CA GLY A 62 10.76 -1.53 -4.53
C GLY A 62 9.32 -1.73 -5.03
N ILE A 63 8.35 -1.93 -4.15
CA ILE A 63 6.94 -2.08 -4.50
C ILE A 63 6.34 -0.70 -4.73
N MET A 64 6.07 -0.38 -6.00
CA MET A 64 5.43 0.86 -6.41
C MET A 64 3.91 0.66 -6.45
N LEU A 65 3.22 1.29 -5.51
CA LEU A 65 1.77 1.30 -5.46
C LEU A 65 1.22 2.49 -6.24
N SER A 66 0.06 2.30 -6.86
CA SER A 66 -0.79 3.34 -7.42
C SER A 66 -1.98 3.59 -6.50
N PHE A 67 -2.61 4.77 -6.63
CA PHE A 67 -3.85 5.06 -5.92
C PHE A 67 -4.91 3.99 -6.22
N GLY A 68 -5.46 3.38 -5.17
CA GLY A 68 -6.49 2.35 -5.25
C GLY A 68 -5.96 0.92 -5.39
N ASP A 69 -4.64 0.70 -5.43
CA ASP A 69 -4.07 -0.65 -5.41
C ASP A 69 -4.36 -1.34 -4.08
N ALA A 70 -4.90 -2.54 -4.12
CA ALA A 70 -5.05 -3.39 -2.94
C ALA A 70 -3.70 -4.00 -2.56
N PHE A 71 -3.35 -3.98 -1.27
CA PHE A 71 -2.17 -4.65 -0.77
C PHE A 71 -2.38 -5.18 0.64
N SER A 72 -1.55 -6.14 1.03
CA SER A 72 -1.46 -6.63 2.40
C SER A 72 -0.01 -6.81 2.83
N VAL A 73 0.20 -6.73 4.15
CA VAL A 73 1.47 -7.01 4.80
C VAL A 73 1.18 -7.97 5.94
N ASP A 74 1.95 -9.04 6.03
CA ASP A 74 1.86 -10.04 7.08
C ASP A 74 3.27 -10.31 7.62
N ALA A 75 3.42 -10.21 8.94
CA ALA A 75 4.65 -10.48 9.67
C ALA A 75 4.35 -11.53 10.73
N ASP A 76 5.28 -12.47 10.94
CA ASP A 76 5.09 -13.53 11.92
C ASP A 76 5.03 -12.93 13.33
N PRO A 77 3.94 -13.12 14.10
CA PRO A 77 3.84 -12.58 15.46
C PRO A 77 4.88 -13.13 16.43
N SER A 78 5.58 -14.22 16.05
CA SER A 78 6.68 -14.82 16.80
C SER A 78 8.06 -14.25 16.47
N ASP A 79 8.19 -13.48 15.39
CA ASP A 79 9.41 -12.73 15.10
C ASP A 79 9.59 -11.60 16.12
N ASP A 80 10.85 -11.35 16.49
CA ASP A 80 11.18 -10.39 17.51
C ASP A 80 12.30 -9.44 17.09
N TRP A 81 12.12 -8.19 17.48
CA TRP A 81 13.21 -7.24 17.63
C TRP A 81 13.21 -6.64 19.04
N PHE A 82 14.22 -5.83 19.33
CA PHE A 82 14.48 -5.29 20.65
C PHE A 82 14.63 -3.77 20.60
N LEU A 83 13.90 -3.09 21.48
CA LEU A 83 14.01 -1.65 21.76
C LEU A 83 15.17 -1.40 22.74
N GLY A 84 16.40 -1.45 22.24
CA GLY A 84 17.59 -1.32 23.06
C GLY A 84 18.39 -2.61 23.26
N ASN A 85 19.49 -2.49 24.02
CA ASN A 85 20.47 -3.56 24.17
C ASN A 85 19.89 -4.83 24.85
N PRO A 86 19.84 -5.97 24.14
CA PRO A 86 19.21 -7.20 24.64
C PRO A 86 19.95 -7.81 25.84
N ASN A 87 21.25 -7.53 26.01
CA ASN A 87 22.04 -8.03 27.13
C ASN A 87 21.72 -7.34 28.46
N HIS A 88 21.09 -6.16 28.41
CA HIS A 88 20.78 -5.39 29.60
C HIS A 88 19.37 -5.62 30.12
N ARG A 89 18.36 -5.81 29.24
CA ARG A 89 16.97 -6.00 29.67
C ARG A 89 16.14 -6.84 28.67
N PRO A 90 15.77 -8.08 29.01
CA PRO A 90 14.85 -8.90 28.21
C PRO A 90 13.47 -8.27 28.00
N SER A 91 13.09 -7.29 28.83
CA SER A 91 11.82 -6.56 28.73
C SER A 91 11.72 -5.68 27.47
N PHE A 92 12.77 -5.58 26.67
CA PHE A 92 12.81 -4.78 25.44
C PHE A 92 12.39 -5.57 24.20
N ARG A 93 12.15 -6.88 24.35
CA ARG A 93 11.60 -7.74 23.30
C ARG A 93 10.21 -7.26 22.88
N THR A 94 10.01 -7.10 21.59
CA THR A 94 8.74 -6.72 20.96
C THR A 94 8.64 -7.37 19.59
N ASN A 95 7.41 -7.47 19.07
CA ASN A 95 7.12 -7.96 17.72
C ASN A 95 6.51 -6.82 16.88
N ALA A 96 5.96 -7.17 15.72
CA ALA A 96 5.36 -6.20 14.80
C ALA A 96 4.18 -5.41 15.40
N ASP A 97 3.52 -5.89 16.46
CA ASP A 97 2.41 -5.20 17.15
C ASP A 97 2.88 -4.21 18.24
N GLY A 98 4.20 -4.08 18.43
CA GLY A 98 4.79 -3.15 19.38
C GLY A 98 4.99 -3.73 20.78
N ALA A 99 5.53 -2.89 21.67
CA ALA A 99 6.08 -3.35 22.94
C ALA A 99 5.01 -3.84 23.90
N PHE A 100 5.19 -5.06 24.41
CA PHE A 100 4.32 -5.66 25.43
C PHE A 100 4.49 -5.03 26.83
N HIS A 101 5.54 -4.23 27.04
CA HIS A 101 5.89 -3.60 28.32
C HIS A 101 5.78 -2.06 28.25
N ASN A 102 5.83 -1.38 29.41
CA ASN A 102 5.59 0.07 29.66
C ASN A 102 6.48 1.09 28.90
N TYR A 103 6.83 0.85 27.65
CA TYR A 103 7.38 1.85 26.74
C TYR A 103 6.32 2.85 26.27
N GLY A 104 5.05 2.42 26.27
CA GLY A 104 3.93 3.25 25.85
C GLY A 104 3.94 3.49 24.35
N SER A 105 3.27 4.56 23.93
CA SER A 105 3.16 4.97 22.54
C SER A 105 4.07 6.16 22.24
N TYR A 106 4.57 6.18 21.01
CA TYR A 106 5.29 7.30 20.44
C TYR A 106 4.41 7.99 19.40
N THR A 107 4.34 9.32 19.48
CA THR A 107 3.63 10.16 18.51
C THR A 107 4.62 10.94 17.67
N ASP A 108 4.59 10.71 16.37
CA ASP A 108 5.28 11.55 15.39
C ASP A 108 4.56 11.50 14.04
N ASP A 109 4.68 12.57 13.27
CA ASP A 109 4.10 12.70 11.94
C ASP A 109 2.60 12.34 11.84
N GLY A 110 1.85 12.61 12.93
CA GLY A 110 0.42 12.33 13.02
C GLY A 110 0.06 10.87 13.32
N LEU A 111 1.04 9.96 13.37
CA LEU A 111 0.85 8.59 13.86
C LEU A 111 1.13 8.53 15.36
N THR A 112 0.25 7.87 16.11
CA THR A 112 0.52 7.44 17.48
C THR A 112 0.42 5.92 17.51
N ALA A 113 1.56 5.26 17.70
CA ALA A 113 1.67 3.81 17.73
C ALA A 113 2.59 3.36 18.87
N SER A 114 2.50 2.10 19.26
CA SER A 114 3.39 1.53 20.28
C SER A 114 4.84 1.52 19.79
N PHE A 115 5.79 1.78 20.68
CA PHE A 115 7.20 1.56 20.33
C PHE A 115 7.42 0.13 19.86
N GLY A 116 8.23 -0.05 18.83
CA GLY A 116 8.51 -1.34 18.21
C GLY A 116 7.42 -1.83 17.26
N SER A 117 6.33 -1.09 17.01
CA SER A 117 5.36 -1.51 15.99
C SER A 117 5.99 -1.49 14.59
N LEU A 118 5.62 -2.44 13.74
CA LEU A 118 5.88 -2.36 12.30
C LEU A 118 4.95 -1.30 11.71
N VAL A 119 5.53 -0.36 10.96
CA VAL A 119 4.79 0.73 10.31
C VAL A 119 5.18 0.86 8.84
N GLY A 120 4.29 1.45 8.06
CA GLY A 120 4.45 1.65 6.63
C GLY A 120 4.38 3.12 6.24
N MET A 121 4.97 3.44 5.09
CA MET A 121 4.76 4.71 4.40
C MET A 121 4.73 4.47 2.89
N ILE A 122 3.80 5.13 2.18
CA ILE A 122 3.71 5.07 0.71
C ILE A 122 4.20 6.40 0.15
N GLY A 123 5.25 6.36 -0.68
CA GLY A 123 5.85 7.57 -1.25
C GLY A 123 6.36 8.51 -0.16
N ASP A 124 5.90 9.76 -0.20
CA ASP A 124 6.13 10.83 0.80
C ASP A 124 4.91 11.08 1.70
N GLY A 125 3.99 10.11 1.76
CA GLY A 125 2.76 10.20 2.54
C GLY A 125 2.93 10.11 4.06
N PRO A 126 1.80 10.14 4.80
CA PRO A 126 1.82 9.88 6.23
C PRO A 126 2.23 8.43 6.52
N VAL A 127 2.86 8.24 7.67
CA VAL A 127 3.13 6.91 8.22
C VAL A 127 1.83 6.30 8.75
N PHE A 128 1.68 4.99 8.65
CA PHE A 128 0.54 4.24 9.19
C PHE A 128 1.01 2.98 9.90
N GLU A 129 0.26 2.55 10.92
CA GLU A 129 0.53 1.31 11.64
C GLU A 129 0.15 0.09 10.79
N ILE A 130 1.06 -0.89 10.76
CA ILE A 130 0.85 -2.18 10.07
C ILE A 130 0.54 -3.27 11.09
N GLY A 131 1.37 -3.41 12.14
CA GLY A 131 1.25 -4.54 13.06
C GLY A 131 1.71 -5.87 12.44
N SER A 132 1.29 -6.98 13.02
CA SER A 132 1.54 -8.32 12.48
C SER A 132 0.74 -8.62 11.21
N ALA A 133 -0.41 -7.96 11.00
CA ALA A 133 -1.23 -8.17 9.81
C ALA A 133 -2.00 -6.91 9.42
N PHE A 134 -1.90 -6.53 8.15
CA PHE A 134 -2.52 -5.34 7.57
C PHE A 134 -3.05 -5.64 6.17
N SER A 135 -4.23 -5.11 5.84
CA SER A 135 -4.72 -5.08 4.45
C SER A 135 -5.52 -3.80 4.21
N SER A 136 -5.21 -3.11 3.11
CA SER A 136 -5.87 -1.87 2.74
C SER A 136 -5.73 -1.59 1.24
N PHE A 137 -6.26 -0.44 0.83
CA PHE A 137 -6.02 0.14 -0.49
C PHE A 137 -5.06 1.32 -0.35
N ALA A 138 -4.13 1.46 -1.28
CA ALA A 138 -3.22 2.59 -1.32
C ALA A 138 -4.00 3.90 -1.55
N ASP A 139 -3.84 4.85 -0.64
CA ASP A 139 -4.49 6.18 -0.71
C ASP A 139 -3.74 7.17 -1.61
N ARG A 140 -2.60 6.74 -2.17
CA ARG A 140 -1.69 7.52 -3.02
C ARG A 140 -0.79 6.60 -3.82
N ALA A 141 -0.07 7.19 -4.76
CA ALA A 141 1.00 6.51 -5.48
C ALA A 141 2.35 6.70 -4.79
N GLY A 142 3.23 5.70 -4.88
CA GLY A 142 4.60 5.77 -4.38
C GLY A 142 5.15 4.41 -3.96
N GLU A 143 6.42 4.39 -3.59
CA GLU A 143 7.05 3.20 -3.05
C GLU A 143 6.55 2.92 -1.62
N LEU A 144 6.15 1.68 -1.35
CA LEU A 144 5.90 1.21 0.01
C LEU A 144 7.24 1.01 0.74
N ARG A 145 7.40 1.65 1.89
CA ARG A 145 8.55 1.49 2.78
C ARG A 145 8.11 0.97 4.12
N LEU A 146 8.93 0.10 4.72
CA LEU A 146 8.68 -0.48 6.04
C LEU A 146 9.64 0.08 7.08
N PHE A 147 9.16 0.26 8.31
CA PHE A 147 9.95 0.76 9.42
C PHE A 147 9.61 0.06 10.72
N MET A 148 10.58 -0.01 11.61
CA MET A 148 10.31 -0.20 13.04
C MET A 148 9.97 1.14 13.68
N TRP A 149 8.89 1.23 14.46
CA TRP A 149 8.47 2.46 15.09
C TRP A 149 9.26 2.75 16.37
N ASP A 150 10.25 3.63 16.30
CA ASP A 150 11.00 4.09 17.45
C ASP A 150 11.47 5.54 17.25
N SER A 151 11.92 6.18 18.32
CA SER A 151 12.57 7.50 18.32
C SER A 151 14.08 7.41 18.55
N ASN A 152 14.58 6.27 19.02
CA ASN A 152 15.99 6.02 19.29
C ASN A 152 16.40 4.67 18.69
N PHE A 153 17.12 4.70 17.56
CA PHE A 153 17.39 3.48 16.80
C PHE A 153 18.75 2.85 17.08
N GLU A 154 19.69 3.59 17.69
CA GLU A 154 21.10 3.18 17.75
C GLU A 154 21.31 1.91 18.58
N ASP A 155 20.44 1.64 19.55
CA ASP A 155 20.49 0.48 20.43
C ASP A 155 19.49 -0.61 20.04
N ASN A 156 18.79 -0.47 18.91
CA ASN A 156 17.85 -1.47 18.44
C ASN A 156 18.55 -2.66 17.79
N ASN A 157 17.99 -3.85 18.02
CA ASN A 157 18.59 -5.10 17.59
C ASN A 157 17.51 -6.09 17.12
N GLY A 158 17.90 -7.03 16.26
CA GLY A 158 16.98 -8.03 15.72
C GLY A 158 16.28 -7.58 14.43
N GLU A 159 15.36 -8.41 13.96
CA GLU A 159 14.70 -8.24 12.68
C GLU A 159 13.34 -8.95 12.68
N ILE A 160 12.44 -8.49 11.82
CA ILE A 160 11.17 -9.15 11.54
C ILE A 160 11.08 -9.45 10.05
N VAL A 161 10.53 -10.60 9.69
CA VAL A 161 10.25 -10.97 8.31
C VAL A 161 8.83 -10.53 7.96
N ALA A 162 8.72 -9.65 6.97
CA ALA A 162 7.44 -9.18 6.44
C ALA A 162 7.21 -9.73 5.03
N SER A 163 6.06 -10.36 4.82
CA SER A 163 5.55 -10.73 3.51
C SER A 163 4.56 -9.67 3.03
N ILE A 164 4.73 -9.24 1.78
CA ILE A 164 3.90 -8.20 1.16
C ILE A 164 3.24 -8.77 -0.08
N GLU A 165 1.91 -8.79 -0.11
CA GLU A 165 1.14 -9.06 -1.31
C GLU A 165 0.67 -7.74 -1.92
N ALA A 166 1.06 -7.49 -3.17
CA ALA A 166 0.70 -6.29 -3.92
C ALA A 166 0.48 -6.62 -5.40
N PRO A 167 -0.14 -5.73 -6.20
CA PRO A 167 -0.33 -5.95 -7.62
C PRO A 167 1.01 -6.19 -8.30
N ALA A 168 1.06 -7.22 -9.15
CA ALA A 168 2.25 -7.54 -9.92
C ALA A 168 2.58 -6.33 -10.82
N PRO A 169 3.87 -5.95 -10.94
CA PRO A 169 4.28 -4.94 -11.90
C PRO A 169 3.78 -5.34 -13.30
N VAL A 170 2.91 -4.53 -13.90
CA VAL A 170 2.42 -4.79 -15.26
C VAL A 170 3.61 -4.62 -16.19
N PRO A 171 4.05 -5.68 -16.91
CA PRO A 171 5.09 -5.52 -17.90
C PRO A 171 4.60 -4.48 -18.90
N LEU A 172 5.35 -3.38 -19.08
CA LEU A 172 5.04 -2.39 -20.10
C LEU A 172 4.88 -3.17 -21.40
N PRO A 173 3.68 -3.18 -22.01
CA PRO A 173 3.48 -4.04 -23.15
C PRO A 173 4.48 -3.60 -24.21
N ALA A 174 5.08 -4.58 -24.89
CA ALA A 174 5.91 -4.34 -26.05
C ALA A 174 5.22 -3.39 -27.06
N ALA A 175 3.91 -3.17 -26.95
CA ALA A 175 3.16 -2.05 -27.50
C ALA A 175 3.92 -0.72 -27.57
N GLY A 176 4.72 -0.32 -26.58
CA GLY A 176 5.55 0.90 -26.69
C GLY A 176 6.60 0.80 -27.81
N PHE A 177 7.36 -0.29 -27.82
CA PHE A 177 8.32 -0.60 -28.87
C PHE A 177 7.65 -0.92 -30.21
N MET A 178 6.47 -1.54 -30.20
CA MET A 178 5.69 -1.88 -31.40
C MET A 178 5.04 -0.64 -32.01
N LEU A 179 4.61 0.33 -31.20
CA LEU A 179 4.13 1.63 -31.66
C LEU A 179 5.27 2.40 -32.32
N LEU A 180 6.43 2.46 -31.66
CA LEU A 180 7.64 3.08 -32.23
C LEU A 180 8.08 2.39 -33.53
N ALA A 181 8.11 1.06 -33.55
CA ALA A 181 8.43 0.28 -34.74
C ALA A 181 7.41 0.49 -35.86
N GLY A 182 6.12 0.56 -35.52
CA GLY A 182 5.03 0.82 -36.47
C GLY A 182 5.12 2.22 -37.09
N LEU A 183 5.33 3.25 -36.27
CA LEU A 183 5.51 4.63 -36.73
C LEU A 183 6.80 4.79 -37.56
N GLY A 184 7.90 4.18 -37.11
CA GLY A 184 9.17 4.15 -37.86
C GLY A 184 9.04 3.46 -39.22
N GLY A 185 8.35 2.32 -39.25
CA GLY A 185 8.05 1.60 -40.50
C GLY A 185 7.22 2.42 -41.48
N LEU A 186 6.16 3.08 -41.00
CA LEU A 186 5.33 3.97 -41.83
C LEU A 186 6.10 5.19 -42.35
N GLY A 187 6.97 5.78 -41.53
CA GLY A 187 7.87 6.86 -41.95
C GLY A 187 8.83 6.45 -43.07
N ALA A 188 9.46 5.27 -42.94
CA ALA A 188 10.39 4.75 -43.94
C ALA A 188 9.69 4.48 -45.29
N LEU A 189 8.43 4.03 -45.28
CA LEU A 189 7.64 3.83 -46.50
C LEU A 189 7.32 5.15 -47.22
N ARG A 190 7.11 6.25 -46.49
CA ARG A 190 6.83 7.57 -47.08
C ARG A 190 8.04 8.15 -47.81
N LEU A 191 9.25 7.93 -47.29
CA LEU A 191 10.49 8.43 -47.89
C LEU A 191 10.85 7.75 -49.21
N ARG A 192 10.41 6.50 -49.42
CA ARG A 192 10.65 5.79 -50.69
C ARG A 192 9.90 6.35 -51.90
N LYS A 193 8.86 7.17 -51.69
CA LYS A 193 8.02 7.67 -52.79
C LYS A 193 8.56 8.94 -53.47
N THR A 194 9.58 9.58 -52.90
CA THR A 194 10.04 10.92 -53.34
C THR A 194 11.31 10.90 -54.21
N VAL A 195 11.93 9.74 -54.49
CA VAL A 195 13.24 9.65 -55.20
C VAL A 195 13.12 9.14 -56.65
N ARG A 196 12.01 9.44 -57.35
CA ARG A 196 11.95 9.24 -58.82
C ARG A 196 11.36 10.48 -59.51
N SER A 197 12.24 11.40 -59.87
CA SER A 197 12.04 12.45 -60.87
C SER A 197 13.33 12.65 -61.63
#